data_AF-A0A8C2YST6-F1
#
_entry.id   AF-A0A8C2YST6-F1
#
_cell.length_a   1.000
_cell.length_b   1.000
_cell.length_c   1.000
_cell.angle_alpha   90.00
_cell.angle_beta   90.00
_cell.angle_gamma   90.00
#
_symmetry.space_group_name_H-M   'P 1'
#
loop_
_entity.id
_entity.type
_entity.pdbx_description
1 polymer ?
#
loop_
_entity_poly.entity_id
_entity_poly.type
_entity_poly.pdbx_seq_one_letter_code
_entity_poly.pdbx_strand_id
1 'polypeptide(L)'
;MAALQKSVGASLVGALAASCVLLIALSLQGGAAVPVSSHCRLDDFQKPYITNYTFRLANEASFADNNTDIRLIGPQLFQGVHVRDRCYLMKQVLNFTLEEVLLPQSDRFQPYMQEVSSFLADLSNKLSLCHVRGDDRHIQRNVQQLKDTVKELGESGEIKAIGEVNLLFMELKNYCVHSSKARNE
;
A
#
# COMPACT_ATOMS: atom_id res chain seq x y z
N MET A 1 57.45 -6.18 -61.97
CA MET A 1 57.79 -6.17 -60.53
C MET A 1 56.50 -6.05 -59.73
N ALA A 2 56.41 -6.89 -58.70
CA ALA A 2 55.53 -6.87 -57.50
C ALA A 2 54.02 -6.58 -57.62
N ALA A 3 53.23 -7.60 -57.26
CA ALA A 3 51.90 -7.47 -56.68
C ALA A 3 51.98 -6.96 -55.23
N LEU A 4 50.98 -6.22 -54.76
CA LEU A 4 50.69 -6.05 -53.33
C LEU A 4 49.17 -6.06 -53.12
N GLN A 5 48.69 -7.13 -52.48
CA GLN A 5 47.33 -7.28 -51.95
C GLN A 5 47.05 -6.26 -50.83
N LYS A 6 45.79 -5.84 -50.72
CA LYS A 6 45.11 -5.69 -49.41
C LYS A 6 43.59 -5.76 -49.61
N SER A 7 43.03 -6.95 -49.44
CA SER A 7 41.60 -7.16 -49.25
C SER A 7 41.41 -7.53 -47.78
N VAL A 8 41.21 -6.50 -46.95
CA VAL A 8 40.81 -6.65 -45.55
C VAL A 8 39.71 -5.61 -45.36
N GLY A 9 38.45 -6.01 -45.49
CA GLY A 9 37.36 -5.07 -45.27
C GLY A 9 35.95 -5.58 -45.50
N ALA A 10 35.76 -6.73 -46.17
CA ALA A 10 34.41 -7.16 -46.54
C ALA A 10 33.70 -8.04 -45.48
N SER A 11 34.41 -8.62 -44.50
CA SER A 11 33.82 -9.64 -43.62
C SER A 11 33.30 -9.13 -42.27
N LEU A 12 33.80 -7.99 -41.75
CA LEU A 12 33.39 -7.49 -40.43
C LEU A 12 32.05 -6.71 -40.44
N VAL A 13 31.70 -6.10 -41.56
CA VAL A 13 30.49 -5.25 -41.65
C VAL A 13 29.21 -6.09 -41.70
N GLY A 14 29.27 -7.30 -42.29
CA GLY A 14 28.11 -8.19 -42.41
C GLY A 14 27.64 -8.78 -41.07
N ALA A 15 28.56 -9.09 -40.16
CA ALA A 15 28.22 -9.67 -38.85
C ALA A 15 27.58 -8.64 -37.90
N LEU A 16 28.05 -7.38 -37.93
CA LEU A 16 27.50 -6.30 -37.12
C LEU A 16 26.07 -5.93 -37.55
N ALA A 17 25.82 -5.85 -38.86
CA ALA A 17 24.50 -5.51 -39.39
C ALA A 17 23.43 -6.56 -39.03
N ALA A 18 23.77 -7.85 -39.11
CA ALA A 18 22.86 -8.92 -38.71
C ALA A 18 22.54 -8.91 -37.20
N SER A 19 23.53 -8.56 -36.35
CA SER A 19 23.33 -8.42 -34.90
C SER A 19 22.41 -7.25 -34.52
N CYS A 20 22.51 -6.11 -35.22
CA CYS A 20 21.66 -4.95 -34.99
C CYS A 20 20.19 -5.23 -35.40
N VAL A 21 19.98 -5.96 -36.50
CA VAL A 21 18.62 -6.32 -36.95
C VAL A 21 17.95 -7.29 -35.98
N LEU A 22 18.69 -8.25 -35.41
CA LEU A 22 18.18 -9.17 -34.37
C LEU A 22 17.77 -8.43 -33.09
N LEU A 23 18.57 -7.45 -32.63
CA LEU A 23 18.23 -6.64 -31.45
C LEU A 23 17.01 -5.76 -31.66
N ILE A 24 16.82 -5.21 -32.87
CA ILE A 24 15.62 -4.44 -33.24
C ILE A 24 14.39 -5.36 -33.31
N ALA A 25 14.53 -6.56 -33.87
CA ALA A 25 13.44 -7.55 -33.91
C ALA A 25 13.02 -8.03 -32.51
N LEU A 26 13.99 -8.22 -31.59
CA LEU A 26 13.74 -8.57 -30.19
C LEU A 26 13.10 -7.43 -29.39
N SER A 27 13.34 -6.17 -29.75
CA SER A 27 12.70 -5.01 -29.12
C SER A 27 11.31 -4.67 -29.69
N LEU A 28 10.99 -5.19 -30.88
CA LEU A 28 9.63 -5.15 -31.48
C LEU A 28 8.72 -6.26 -30.98
N GLN A 29 9.27 -7.35 -30.43
CA GLN A 29 8.54 -8.23 -29.55
C GLN A 29 8.33 -7.50 -28.23
N GLY A 30 7.35 -6.60 -28.23
CA GLY A 30 6.75 -6.05 -27.03
C GLY A 30 6.27 -7.23 -26.20
N GLY A 31 7.14 -7.73 -25.34
CA GLY A 31 6.75 -8.53 -24.19
C GLY A 31 5.80 -7.64 -23.45
N ALA A 32 4.50 -7.85 -23.66
CA ALA A 32 3.49 -7.32 -22.77
C ALA A 32 3.86 -7.91 -21.42
N ALA A 33 4.57 -7.12 -20.61
CA ALA A 33 4.70 -7.39 -19.19
C ALA A 33 3.26 -7.57 -18.74
N VAL A 34 2.85 -8.82 -18.51
CA VAL A 34 1.54 -9.13 -17.95
C VAL A 34 1.46 -8.22 -16.74
N PRO A 35 0.48 -7.30 -16.65
CA PRO A 35 0.38 -6.43 -15.51
C PRO A 35 0.23 -7.36 -14.32
N VAL A 36 1.31 -7.50 -13.54
CA VAL A 36 1.34 -8.30 -12.33
C VAL A 36 0.28 -7.64 -11.47
N SER A 37 -0.92 -8.22 -11.44
CA SER A 37 -1.93 -7.78 -10.48
C SER A 37 -1.42 -8.18 -9.12
N SER A 38 -0.73 -7.27 -8.49
CA SER A 38 -0.48 -7.30 -7.06
C SER A 38 -1.82 -6.98 -6.39
N HIS A 39 -2.70 -7.97 -6.30
CA HIS A 39 -3.81 -7.90 -5.36
C HIS A 39 -3.23 -7.53 -3.99
N CYS A 40 -3.80 -6.52 -3.34
CA CYS A 40 -3.32 -6.07 -2.04
C CYS A 40 -3.44 -7.19 -1.01
N ARG A 41 -2.31 -7.58 -0.41
CA ARG A 41 -2.22 -8.72 0.50
C ARG A 41 -1.10 -8.54 1.52
N LEU A 42 -1.32 -9.06 2.72
CA LEU A 42 -0.34 -9.18 3.80
C LEU A 42 -0.21 -10.65 4.20
N ASP A 43 0.98 -11.22 4.11
CA ASP A 43 1.26 -12.62 4.49
C ASP A 43 1.67 -12.79 5.95
N ASP A 44 2.27 -11.76 6.56
CA ASP A 44 2.78 -11.80 7.92
C ASP A 44 2.24 -10.62 8.73
N PHE A 45 1.12 -10.87 9.43
CA PHE A 45 0.40 -9.94 10.29
C PHE A 45 0.52 -10.33 11.78
N GLN A 46 1.23 -11.41 12.12
CA GLN A 46 1.19 -12.00 13.45
C GLN A 46 2.37 -11.57 14.31
N LYS A 47 2.17 -10.50 15.08
CA LYS A 47 3.00 -10.18 16.25
C LYS A 47 2.08 -10.02 17.46
N PRO A 48 1.88 -11.05 18.31
CA PRO A 48 0.91 -10.99 19.40
C PRO A 48 1.06 -9.76 20.32
N TYR A 49 2.31 -9.33 20.58
CA TYR A 49 2.58 -8.14 21.38
C TYR A 49 2.06 -6.86 20.71
N ILE A 50 2.15 -6.75 19.38
CA ILE A 50 1.76 -5.52 18.68
C ILE A 50 0.26 -5.32 18.73
N THR A 51 -0.53 -6.39 18.69
CA THR A 51 -1.99 -6.29 18.88
C THR A 51 -2.33 -5.64 20.21
N ASN A 52 -1.67 -6.05 21.30
CA ASN A 52 -1.91 -5.44 22.61
C ASN A 52 -1.49 -3.96 22.63
N TYR A 53 -0.35 -3.62 22.02
CA TYR A 53 0.14 -2.25 21.95
C TYR A 53 -0.79 -1.35 21.13
N THR A 54 -1.28 -1.83 19.98
CA THR A 54 -2.25 -1.12 19.16
C THR A 54 -3.55 -0.85 19.93
N PHE A 55 -4.07 -1.84 20.65
CA PHE A 55 -5.28 -1.66 21.45
C PHE A 55 -5.06 -0.72 22.64
N ARG A 56 -3.88 -0.74 23.27
CA ARG A 56 -3.53 0.22 24.33
C ARG A 56 -3.41 1.64 23.80
N LEU A 57 -2.75 1.84 22.66
CA LEU A 57 -2.66 3.15 22.00
C LEU A 57 -4.05 3.71 21.69
N ALA A 58 -4.89 2.91 21.04
CA ALA A 58 -6.28 3.28 20.75
C ALA A 58 -7.04 3.68 22.01
N ASN A 59 -6.93 2.87 23.07
CA ASN A 59 -7.62 3.14 24.33
C ASN A 59 -7.14 4.43 25.00
N GLU A 60 -5.83 4.67 25.06
CA GLU A 60 -5.29 5.90 25.66
C GLU A 60 -5.70 7.16 24.90
N ALA A 61 -5.67 7.12 23.56
CA ALA A 61 -6.15 8.25 22.76
C ALA A 61 -7.67 8.45 22.86
N SER A 62 -8.44 7.36 22.99
CA SER A 62 -9.90 7.45 23.14
C SER A 62 -10.34 8.17 24.42
N PHE A 63 -9.53 8.13 25.49
CA PHE A 63 -9.81 8.92 26.70
C PHE A 63 -9.62 10.42 26.49
N ALA A 64 -8.83 10.81 25.48
CA ALA A 64 -8.64 12.20 25.08
C ALA A 64 -9.58 12.63 23.93
N ASP A 65 -10.34 11.70 23.36
CA ASP A 65 -11.35 11.97 22.33
C ASP A 65 -12.70 12.27 22.99
N ASN A 66 -13.07 13.56 22.99
CA ASN A 66 -14.33 14.02 23.56
C ASN A 66 -15.52 13.89 22.60
N ASN A 67 -15.31 13.48 21.34
CA ASN A 67 -16.37 13.41 20.34
C ASN A 67 -16.89 11.98 20.24
N THR A 68 -18.09 11.71 20.76
CA THR A 68 -18.69 10.36 20.69
C THR A 68 -19.58 10.14 19.46
N ASP A 69 -19.88 11.20 18.72
CA ASP A 69 -20.90 11.19 17.67
C ASP A 69 -20.34 10.74 16.33
N ILE A 70 -19.06 11.03 16.08
CA ILE A 70 -18.38 10.73 14.83
C ILE A 70 -17.47 9.53 15.00
N ARG A 71 -17.68 8.53 14.12
CA ARG A 71 -16.80 7.36 13.95
C ARG A 71 -16.15 7.40 12.57
N LEU A 72 -14.83 7.38 12.51
CA LEU A 72 -14.07 7.47 11.26
C LEU A 72 -14.06 6.14 10.48
N ILE A 73 -13.77 5.04 11.18
CA ILE A 73 -13.64 3.70 10.59
C ILE A 73 -14.89 2.90 10.93
N GLY A 74 -15.83 2.88 9.99
CA GLY A 74 -17.11 2.19 10.12
C GLY A 74 -17.73 1.81 8.77
N PRO A 75 -18.99 1.34 8.76
CA PRO A 75 -19.64 0.82 7.56
C PRO A 75 -19.67 1.79 6.37
N GLN A 76 -19.78 3.09 6.63
CA GLN A 76 -19.84 4.13 5.58
C GLN A 76 -18.55 4.18 4.76
N LEU A 77 -17.39 3.93 5.38
CA LEU A 77 -16.11 3.89 4.69
C LEU A 77 -16.09 2.82 3.58
N PHE A 78 -16.83 1.74 3.74
CA PHE A 78 -16.89 0.61 2.79
C PHE A 78 -18.08 0.68 1.83
N GLN A 79 -18.87 1.76 1.86
CA GLN A 79 -20.06 1.88 1.04
C GLN A 79 -19.71 1.84 -0.46
N GLY A 80 -20.33 0.90 -1.18
CA GLY A 80 -20.09 0.71 -2.61
C GLY A 80 -18.74 0.09 -2.96
N VAL A 81 -17.95 -0.37 -1.99
CA VAL A 81 -16.62 -0.97 -2.21
C VAL A 81 -16.73 -2.50 -2.21
N HIS A 82 -16.33 -3.11 -3.32
CA HIS A 82 -16.32 -4.57 -3.44
C HIS A 82 -15.33 -5.20 -2.45
N VAL A 83 -15.68 -6.35 -1.86
CA VAL A 83 -14.87 -7.01 -0.82
C VAL A 83 -13.41 -7.20 -1.25
N ARG A 84 -13.19 -7.63 -2.49
CA ARG A 84 -11.86 -7.82 -3.09
C ARG A 84 -10.98 -6.55 -3.12
N ASP A 85 -11.59 -5.36 -3.09
CA ASP A 85 -10.91 -4.06 -3.20
C ASP A 85 -10.78 -3.39 -1.82
N ARG A 86 -11.33 -3.97 -0.74
CA ARG A 86 -11.27 -3.41 0.62
C ARG A 86 -9.87 -3.36 1.20
N CYS A 87 -8.98 -4.31 0.86
CA CYS A 87 -7.59 -4.19 1.30
C CYS A 87 -6.88 -2.98 0.66
N TYR A 88 -7.18 -2.67 -0.62
CA TYR A 88 -6.66 -1.46 -1.26
C TYR A 88 -7.24 -0.20 -0.61
N LEU A 89 -8.53 -0.19 -0.26
CA LEU A 89 -9.09 0.90 0.53
C LEU A 89 -8.33 1.08 1.85
N MET A 90 -8.12 -0.01 2.59
CA MET A 90 -7.42 0.06 3.89
C MET A 90 -5.95 0.46 3.76
N LYS A 91 -5.29 0.16 2.64
CA LYS A 91 -3.97 0.74 2.31
C LYS A 91 -4.03 2.27 2.28
N GLN A 92 -5.03 2.84 1.60
CA GLN A 92 -5.15 4.30 1.48
C GLN A 92 -5.40 4.96 2.84
N VAL A 93 -6.25 4.34 3.68
CA VAL A 93 -6.49 4.79 5.05
C VAL A 93 -5.23 4.67 5.90
N LEU A 94 -4.53 3.53 5.83
CA LEU A 94 -3.27 3.30 6.54
C LEU A 94 -2.23 4.37 6.23
N ASN A 95 -2.01 4.66 4.94
CA ASN A 95 -1.03 5.66 4.52
C ASN A 95 -1.39 7.05 5.04
N PHE A 96 -2.66 7.44 4.91
CA PHE A 96 -3.15 8.70 5.48
C PHE A 96 -2.93 8.77 7.00
N THR A 97 -3.35 7.74 7.74
CA THR A 97 -3.21 7.70 9.19
C THR A 97 -1.73 7.76 9.60
N LEU A 98 -0.82 7.11 8.88
CA LEU A 98 0.62 7.20 9.16
C LEU A 98 1.15 8.63 8.96
N GLU A 99 0.94 9.17 7.75
CA GLU A 99 1.59 10.42 7.31
C GLU A 99 1.01 11.66 7.98
N GLU A 100 -0.31 11.71 8.14
CA GLU A 100 -1.05 12.92 8.52
C GLU A 100 -1.59 12.85 9.95
N VAL A 101 -1.42 11.73 10.65
CA VAL A 101 -1.90 11.56 12.05
C VAL A 101 -0.80 11.05 12.97
N LEU A 102 -0.26 9.86 12.74
CA LEU A 102 0.67 9.23 13.69
C LEU A 102 2.04 9.92 13.73
N LEU A 103 2.61 10.25 12.55
CA LEU A 103 3.90 10.94 12.49
C LEU A 103 3.85 12.35 13.12
N PRO A 104 2.85 13.20 12.83
CA PRO A 104 2.69 14.49 13.50
C PRO A 104 2.53 14.39 15.02
N GLN A 105 1.88 13.33 15.51
CA GLN A 105 1.60 13.11 16.93
C GLN A 105 2.60 12.15 17.60
N SER A 106 3.78 11.94 16.99
CA SER A 106 4.74 10.89 17.37
C SER A 106 5.28 11.03 18.81
N ASP A 107 5.28 12.23 19.38
CA ASP A 107 5.75 12.47 20.76
C ASP A 107 4.71 12.12 21.84
N ARG A 108 3.46 11.81 21.46
CA ARG A 108 2.36 11.49 22.39
C ARG A 108 2.18 9.98 22.56
N PHE A 109 1.44 9.60 23.61
CA PHE A 109 1.00 8.21 23.85
C PHE A 109 2.14 7.18 23.83
N GLN A 110 3.29 7.58 24.37
CA GLN A 110 4.46 6.72 24.49
C GLN A 110 4.27 5.70 25.62
N PRO A 111 4.80 4.47 25.49
CA PRO A 111 5.66 3.98 24.40
C PRO A 111 4.89 3.41 23.19
N TYR A 112 3.56 3.36 23.25
CA TYR A 112 2.76 2.64 22.27
C TYR A 112 2.80 3.27 20.88
N MET A 113 2.83 4.60 20.81
CA MET A 113 2.92 5.35 19.56
C MET A 113 4.12 4.93 18.72
N GLN A 114 5.31 4.84 19.31
CA GLN A 114 6.52 4.47 18.59
C GLN A 114 6.43 3.06 17.98
N GLU A 115 6.09 2.07 18.81
CA GLU A 115 6.01 0.66 18.39
C GLU A 115 4.94 0.44 17.32
N VAL A 116 3.74 1.01 17.52
CA VAL A 116 2.62 0.83 16.60
C VAL A 116 2.87 1.56 15.28
N SER A 117 3.41 2.78 15.31
CA SER A 117 3.72 3.54 14.09
C SER A 117 4.76 2.82 13.24
N SER A 118 5.83 2.30 13.87
CA SER A 118 6.85 1.53 13.16
C SER A 118 6.25 0.27 12.51
N PHE A 119 5.41 -0.48 13.23
CA PHE A 119 4.76 -1.65 12.67
C PHE A 119 3.81 -1.31 11.52
N LEU A 120 3.00 -0.26 11.66
CA LEU A 120 2.08 0.17 10.61
C LEU A 120 2.83 0.67 9.37
N ALA A 121 3.98 1.33 9.53
CA ALA A 121 4.85 1.71 8.42
C ALA A 121 5.38 0.48 7.66
N ASP A 122 5.76 -0.60 8.36
CA ASP A 122 6.13 -1.87 7.71
C ASP A 122 4.99 -2.46 6.88
N LEU A 123 3.75 -2.38 7.38
CA LEU A 123 2.57 -2.83 6.63
C LEU A 123 2.32 -1.96 5.39
N SER A 124 2.45 -0.65 5.52
CA SER A 124 2.31 0.30 4.40
C SER A 124 3.34 -0.01 3.29
N ASN A 125 4.60 -0.25 3.69
CA ASN A 125 5.67 -0.63 2.77
C ASN A 125 5.36 -1.94 2.03
N LYS A 126 4.86 -2.97 2.73
CA LYS A 126 4.42 -4.24 2.11
C LYS A 126 3.27 -4.04 1.11
N LEU A 127 2.42 -3.04 1.31
CA LEU A 127 1.29 -2.72 0.43
C LEU A 127 1.62 -1.69 -0.67
N SER A 128 2.83 -1.11 -0.67
CA SER A 128 3.21 0.01 -1.56
C SER A 128 2.96 -0.26 -3.05
N LEU A 129 3.30 -1.45 -3.55
CA LEU A 129 3.17 -1.82 -4.96
C LEU A 129 1.78 -2.34 -5.37
N CYS A 130 0.86 -2.52 -4.42
CA CYS A 130 -0.47 -3.04 -4.73
C CYS A 130 -1.41 -1.96 -5.27
N HIS A 131 -2.25 -2.32 -6.24
CA HIS A 131 -3.23 -1.44 -6.87
C HIS A 131 -4.47 -2.23 -7.29
N VAL A 132 -5.60 -1.53 -7.45
CA VAL A 132 -6.83 -2.11 -8.01
C VAL A 132 -6.83 -2.01 -9.53
N ARG A 133 -7.47 -2.97 -10.19
CA ARG A 133 -7.71 -2.92 -11.64
C ARG A 133 -9.02 -2.16 -11.90
N GLY A 134 -8.96 -1.07 -12.66
CA GLY A 134 -10.14 -0.31 -13.09
C GLY A 134 -10.36 0.99 -12.31
N ASP A 135 -11.60 1.50 -12.34
CA ASP A 135 -11.99 2.77 -11.73
C ASP A 135 -12.10 2.67 -10.20
N ASP A 136 -11.25 3.43 -9.48
CA ASP A 136 -11.21 3.50 -8.02
C ASP A 136 -11.85 4.77 -7.45
N ARG A 137 -12.58 5.57 -8.25
CA ARG A 137 -13.20 6.83 -7.81
C ARG A 137 -14.08 6.71 -6.58
N HIS A 138 -14.79 5.60 -6.42
CA HIS A 138 -15.63 5.35 -5.25
C HIS A 138 -14.79 5.13 -3.98
N ILE A 139 -13.65 4.42 -4.09
CA ILE A 139 -12.69 4.25 -3.00
C ILE A 139 -12.07 5.59 -2.64
N GLN A 140 -11.60 6.35 -3.63
CA GLN A 140 -10.99 7.67 -3.42
C GLN A 140 -11.97 8.63 -2.74
N ARG A 141 -13.26 8.62 -3.14
CA ARG A 141 -14.29 9.42 -2.49
C ARG A 141 -14.45 9.07 -1.01
N ASN A 142 -14.56 7.78 -0.68
CA ASN A 142 -14.76 7.35 0.71
C ASN A 142 -13.54 7.68 1.58
N VAL A 143 -12.33 7.49 1.06
CA VAL A 143 -11.09 7.88 1.74
C VAL A 143 -11.03 9.39 1.91
N GLN A 144 -11.41 10.17 0.89
CA GLN A 144 -11.41 11.62 0.96
C GLN A 144 -12.39 12.13 2.01
N GLN A 145 -13.58 11.55 2.13
CA GLN A 145 -14.53 11.90 3.19
C GLN A 145 -13.93 11.68 4.58
N LEU A 146 -13.25 10.55 4.81
CA LEU A 146 -12.54 10.30 6.07
C LEU A 146 -11.47 11.37 6.33
N LYS A 147 -10.67 11.71 5.31
CA LYS A 147 -9.63 12.75 5.40
C LYS A 147 -10.22 14.12 5.74
N ASP A 148 -11.30 14.48 5.07
CA ASP A 148 -11.99 15.76 5.26
C ASP A 148 -12.56 15.85 6.68
N THR A 149 -13.17 14.78 7.20
CA THR A 149 -13.65 14.72 8.58
C THR A 149 -12.52 14.88 9.60
N VAL A 150 -11.38 14.21 9.41
CA VAL A 150 -10.22 14.40 10.31
C VAL A 150 -9.73 15.85 10.28
N LYS A 151 -9.64 16.45 9.09
CA LYS A 151 -9.21 17.85 8.94
C LYS A 151 -10.20 18.84 9.55
N GLU A 152 -11.50 18.63 9.35
CA GLU A 152 -12.56 19.47 9.91
C GLU A 152 -12.54 19.48 11.45
N LEU A 153 -12.22 18.33 12.05
CA LEU A 153 -12.07 18.18 13.51
C LEU A 153 -10.72 18.69 14.05
N GLY A 154 -9.76 19.06 13.18
CA GLY A 154 -8.43 19.51 13.56
C GLY A 154 -7.67 18.51 14.45
N GLU A 155 -7.02 19.01 15.51
CA GLU A 155 -6.26 18.15 16.44
C GLU A 155 -7.16 17.08 17.10
N SER A 156 -8.43 17.38 17.37
CA SER A 156 -9.36 16.37 17.90
C SER A 156 -9.65 15.25 16.89
N GLY A 157 -9.59 15.56 15.59
CA GLY A 157 -9.68 14.57 14.52
C GLY A 157 -8.49 13.64 14.48
N GLU A 158 -7.28 14.16 14.70
CA GLU A 158 -6.06 13.35 14.81
C GLU A 158 -6.13 12.42 16.04
N ILE A 159 -6.55 12.94 17.20
CA ILE A 159 -6.71 12.15 18.42
C ILE A 159 -7.77 11.06 18.25
N LYS A 160 -8.89 11.37 17.61
CA LYS A 160 -9.91 10.39 17.22
C LYS A 160 -9.34 9.31 16.30
N ALA A 161 -8.57 9.68 15.28
CA ALA A 161 -7.95 8.72 14.38
C ALA A 161 -6.96 7.79 15.09
N ILE A 162 -6.19 8.31 16.07
CA ILE A 162 -5.36 7.47 16.95
C ILE A 162 -6.25 6.56 17.82
N GLY A 163 -7.34 7.10 18.36
CA GLY A 163 -8.33 6.36 19.16
C GLY A 163 -9.00 5.20 18.42
N GLU A 164 -9.03 5.25 17.09
CA GLU A 164 -9.59 4.22 16.22
C GLU A 164 -8.53 3.36 15.52
N VAL A 165 -7.24 3.46 15.90
CA VAL A 165 -6.16 2.67 15.26
C VAL A 165 -6.34 1.15 15.45
N ASN A 166 -7.04 0.73 16.50
CA ASN A 166 -7.44 -0.67 16.69
C ASN A 166 -8.43 -1.14 15.61
N LEU A 167 -9.36 -0.29 15.18
CA LEU A 167 -10.28 -0.58 14.08
C LEU A 167 -9.52 -0.67 12.77
N LEU A 168 -8.63 0.29 12.49
CA LEU A 168 -7.72 0.24 11.32
C LEU A 168 -6.97 -1.09 11.28
N PHE A 169 -6.35 -1.48 12.39
CA PHE A 169 -5.59 -2.73 12.51
C PHE A 169 -6.46 -3.97 12.24
N MET A 170 -7.67 -4.02 12.81
CA MET A 170 -8.57 -5.16 12.62
C MET A 170 -9.11 -5.24 11.19
N GLU A 171 -9.46 -4.12 10.55
CA GLU A 171 -9.92 -4.11 9.16
C GLU A 171 -8.79 -4.45 8.17
N LEU A 172 -7.55 -3.98 8.41
CA LEU A 172 -6.37 -4.43 7.68
C LEU A 172 -6.20 -5.94 7.80
N LYS A 173 -6.30 -6.49 9.02
CA LYS A 173 -6.22 -7.94 9.25
C LYS A 173 -7.30 -8.69 8.46
N ASN A 174 -8.54 -8.21 8.52
CA ASN A 174 -9.69 -8.87 7.92
C ASN A 174 -9.64 -8.89 6.39
N TYR A 175 -9.21 -7.79 5.76
CA TYR A 175 -9.26 -7.67 4.30
C TYR A 175 -7.95 -7.99 3.60
N CYS A 176 -6.81 -7.82 4.26
CA CYS A 176 -5.51 -8.00 3.61
C CYS A 176 -4.87 -9.35 3.89
N VAL A 177 -5.23 -10.03 4.98
CA VAL A 177 -4.64 -11.32 5.34
C VAL A 177 -5.49 -12.44 4.76
N HIS A 178 -4.99 -13.10 3.72
CA HIS A 178 -5.61 -14.33 3.23
C HIS A 178 -5.20 -15.50 4.12
N SER A 179 -6.16 -16.06 4.85
CA SER A 179 -5.95 -17.35 5.51
C SER A 179 -5.78 -18.43 4.42
N SER A 180 -4.65 -19.12 4.45
CA SER A 180 -4.33 -20.24 3.54
C SER A 180 -5.27 -21.46 3.69
N LYS A 181 -6.28 -21.37 4.57
CA LYS A 181 -7.16 -22.47 4.96
C LYS A 181 -8.38 -22.67 4.05
N ALA A 182 -8.72 -21.71 3.19
CA ALA A 182 -9.89 -21.79 2.29
C ALA A 182 -9.54 -22.27 0.87
N ARG A 183 -8.62 -23.23 0.72
CA ARG A 183 -8.27 -23.81 -0.59
C ARG A 183 -8.55 -25.31 -0.74
N ASN A 184 -9.23 -25.92 0.23
CA ASN A 184 -9.67 -27.31 0.20
C ASN A 184 -11.10 -27.44 0.75
N GLU A 185 -12.09 -26.78 0.14
CA GLU A 185 -13.51 -27.18 0.19
C GLU A 185 -14.13 -26.95 -1.19
#